data_AF-A0A9D8K0P1-F1
#
_entry.id   AF-A0A9D8K0P1-F1
#
_cell.length_a   1.000
_cell.length_b   1.000
_cell.length_c   1.000
_cell.angle_alpha   90.00
_cell.angle_beta   90.00
_cell.angle_gamma   90.00
#
_symmetry.space_group_name_H-M   'P 1'
#
loop_
_entity.id
_entity.type
_entity.pdbx_description
1 polymer ?
#
loop_
_entity_poly.entity_id
_entity_poly.type
_entity_poly.pdbx_seq_one_letter_code
_entity_poly.pdbx_strand_id
1 'polypeptide(L)'
;MAKLIKFLIAAVVALVLGVGIGYVTASPLVDLIFVSKAVKNGPWMTNLDIGSQQAGPYLRAAIARHGLLALTKSEAVYFSAYSDSDGQPLRGSCDYAIECKDMDAEWWSI
;
A
#
# COMPACT_ATOMS: atom_id res chain seq x y z
N MET A 1 37.78 -3.29 -29.26
CA MET A 1 36.31 -3.34 -29.40
C MET A 1 35.65 -4.49 -28.63
N ALA A 2 36.02 -5.77 -28.85
CA ALA A 2 35.34 -6.91 -28.19
C ALA A 2 35.36 -6.88 -26.64
N LYS A 3 36.45 -6.43 -26.01
CA LYS A 3 36.53 -6.27 -24.55
C LYS A 3 35.57 -5.20 -24.01
N LEU A 4 35.41 -4.09 -24.74
CA LEU A 4 34.50 -3.01 -24.38
C LEU A 4 33.03 -3.46 -24.47
N ILE A 5 32.67 -4.17 -25.54
CA ILE A 5 31.32 -4.72 -25.72
C ILE A 5 30.96 -5.70 -24.59
N LYS A 6 31.87 -6.61 -24.24
CA LYS A 6 31.66 -7.55 -23.13
C LYS A 6 31.46 -6.82 -21.79
N PHE A 7 32.22 -5.76 -21.54
CA PHE A 7 32.09 -4.95 -20.33
C PHE A 7 30.72 -4.24 -20.28
N LEU A 8 30.29 -3.64 -21.40
CA LEU A 8 28.98 -2.98 -21.48
C LEU A 8 27.83 -3.96 -21.28
N ILE A 9 27.89 -5.15 -21.87
CA ILE A 9 26.90 -6.20 -21.65
C ILE A 9 26.85 -6.60 -20.18
N ALA A 10 28.01 -6.84 -19.56
CA ALA A 10 28.07 -7.18 -18.13
C ALA A 10 27.50 -6.08 -17.24
N ALA A 11 27.77 -4.80 -17.56
CA ALA A 11 27.22 -3.66 -16.83
C ALA A 11 25.70 -3.55 -16.95
N VAL A 12 25.15 -3.74 -18.16
CA VAL A 12 23.70 -3.75 -18.38
C VAL A 12 23.05 -4.92 -17.65
N VAL A 13 23.62 -6.12 -17.71
CA VAL A 13 23.11 -7.29 -16.99
C VAL A 13 23.13 -7.04 -15.48
N ALA A 14 24.22 -6.49 -14.94
CA ALA A 14 24.31 -6.16 -13.52
C ALA A 14 23.26 -5.11 -13.11
N LEU A 15 23.02 -4.09 -13.94
CA LEU A 15 21.99 -3.08 -13.69
C LEU A 15 20.58 -3.69 -13.69
N VAL A 16 20.26 -4.50 -14.70
CA VAL A 16 18.95 -5.15 -14.82
C VAL A 16 18.70 -6.10 -13.65
N LEU A 17 19.70 -6.91 -13.28
CA LEU A 17 19.60 -7.81 -12.13
C LEU A 17 19.48 -7.03 -10.82
N GLY A 18 20.28 -5.98 -10.63
CA GLY A 18 20.22 -5.14 -9.43
C GLY A 18 18.86 -4.48 -9.25
N VAL A 19 18.30 -3.90 -10.32
CA VAL A 19 16.95 -3.32 -10.32
C VAL A 19 15.88 -4.39 -10.10
N GLY A 20 15.99 -5.55 -10.76
CA GLY A 20 15.05 -6.65 -10.63
C GLY A 20 15.00 -7.18 -9.20
N ILE A 21 16.16 -7.43 -8.59
CA ILE A 21 16.27 -7.88 -7.20
C ILE A 21 15.71 -6.81 -6.26
N GLY A 22 16.12 -5.55 -6.44
CA GLY A 22 15.64 -4.44 -5.61
C GLY A 22 14.13 -4.25 -5.66
N TYR A 23 13.52 -4.39 -6.85
CA TYR A 23 12.07 -4.30 -7.01
C TYR A 23 11.35 -5.44 -6.30
N VAL A 24 11.79 -6.69 -6.49
CA VAL A 24 11.17 -7.88 -5.89
C VAL A 24 11.26 -7.85 -4.36
N THR A 25 12.36 -7.35 -3.80
CA THR A 25 12.51 -7.25 -2.34
C THR A 25 11.77 -6.06 -1.74
N ALA A 26 11.63 -4.95 -2.49
CA ALA A 26 10.94 -3.75 -2.01
C ALA A 26 9.41 -3.85 -2.13
N SER A 27 8.87 -4.59 -3.10
CA SER A 27 7.41 -4.66 -3.32
C SER A 27 6.61 -5.12 -2.09
N PRO A 28 6.97 -6.21 -1.36
CA PRO A 28 6.22 -6.59 -0.17
C PRO A 28 6.32 -5.57 0.96
N LEU A 29 7.43 -4.82 1.05
CA LEU A 29 7.60 -3.77 2.07
C LEU A 29 6.66 -2.59 1.81
N VAL A 30 6.46 -2.21 0.55
CA VAL A 30 5.50 -1.17 0.16
C VAL A 30 4.08 -1.56 0.57
N ASP A 31 3.72 -2.83 0.41
CA ASP A 31 2.39 -3.33 0.79
C ASP A 31 2.22 -3.41 2.32
N LEU A 32 3.28 -3.77 3.05
CA LEU A 32 3.26 -3.85 4.51
C LEU A 32 3.16 -2.47 5.19
N ILE A 33 3.69 -1.42 4.56
CA ILE A 33 3.75 -0.06 5.14
C ILE A 33 2.38 0.61 5.23
N PHE A 34 1.40 0.17 4.44
CA PHE A 34 0.00 0.56 4.67
C PHE A 34 -0.46 0.20 6.10
N VAL A 35 0.06 -0.89 6.66
CA VAL A 35 -0.34 -1.45 7.96
C VAL A 35 0.50 -0.92 9.11
N SER A 36 1.77 -0.57 8.87
CA SER A 36 2.77 -0.36 9.94
C SER A 36 2.56 0.89 10.81
N LYS A 37 1.77 1.87 10.34
CA LYS A 37 1.36 3.06 11.13
C LYS A 37 -0.16 3.23 11.14
N ALA A 38 -0.88 2.13 10.93
CA ALA A 38 -2.31 2.23 10.79
C ALA A 38 -3.00 2.39 12.15
N VAL A 39 -3.89 3.36 12.24
CA VAL A 39 -4.95 3.37 13.26
C VAL A 39 -5.88 2.22 12.92
N LYS A 40 -6.17 1.38 13.92
CA LYS A 40 -7.03 0.20 13.77
C LYS A 40 -8.36 0.39 14.48
N ASN A 41 -9.42 -0.10 13.87
CA ASN A 41 -10.75 -0.22 14.45
C ASN A 41 -11.35 -1.57 14.05
N GLY A 42 -11.23 -2.56 14.93
CA GLY A 42 -11.52 -3.96 14.58
C GLY A 42 -10.67 -4.43 13.38
N PRO A 43 -11.27 -5.02 12.34
CA PRO A 43 -10.54 -5.45 11.14
C PRO A 43 -10.11 -4.29 10.22
N TRP A 44 -10.65 -3.09 10.44
CA TRP A 44 -10.37 -1.92 9.61
C TRP A 44 -9.11 -1.21 10.04
N MET A 45 -8.38 -0.69 9.06
CA MET A 45 -7.14 0.04 9.26
C MET A 45 -7.05 1.26 8.34
N THR A 46 -6.49 2.36 8.85
CA THR A 46 -6.22 3.59 8.09
C THR A 46 -4.89 4.21 8.49
N ASN A 47 -4.22 4.92 7.58
CA ASN A 47 -3.02 5.68 7.88
C ASN A 47 -3.31 7.18 7.75
N LEU A 48 -3.17 7.94 8.84
CA LEU A 48 -3.51 9.36 8.89
C LEU A 48 -2.51 10.27 8.15
N ASP A 49 -1.36 9.73 7.74
CA ASP A 49 -0.40 10.43 6.89
C ASP A 49 -0.76 10.32 5.40
N ILE A 50 -1.80 9.56 5.02
CA ILE A 50 -2.27 9.49 3.63
C ILE A 50 -2.62 10.90 3.11
N GLY A 51 -2.14 11.21 1.90
CA GLY A 51 -2.31 12.51 1.26
C GLY A 51 -1.51 13.66 1.91
N SER A 52 -0.86 13.45 3.06
CA SER A 52 -0.17 14.51 3.80
C SER A 52 1.24 14.76 3.30
N GLN A 53 1.85 15.87 3.74
CA GLN A 53 3.27 16.14 3.49
C GLN A 53 4.17 15.20 4.32
N GLN A 54 3.69 14.72 5.46
CA GLN A 54 4.38 13.78 6.35
C GLN A 54 4.41 12.35 5.79
N ALA A 55 3.65 12.05 4.72
CA ALA A 55 3.71 10.78 4.01
C ALA A 55 5.14 10.48 3.54
N GLY A 56 5.75 9.46 4.15
CA GLY A 56 7.07 8.96 3.76
C GLY A 56 7.09 8.36 2.35
N PRO A 57 8.27 8.13 1.76
CA PRO A 57 8.41 7.67 0.38
C PRO A 57 7.69 6.34 0.11
N TYR A 58 7.72 5.42 1.07
CA TYR A 58 7.04 4.13 0.93
C TYR A 58 5.52 4.23 0.99
N LEU A 59 4.95 5.08 1.86
CA LEU A 59 3.51 5.30 1.90
C LEU A 59 3.03 5.93 0.58
N ARG A 60 3.79 6.90 0.04
CA ARG A 60 3.51 7.49 -1.28
C ARG A 60 3.58 6.45 -2.40
N ALA A 61 4.59 5.59 -2.39
CA ALA A 61 4.72 4.50 -3.36
C ALA A 61 3.54 3.52 -3.26
N ALA A 62 3.10 3.21 -2.04
CA ALA A 62 1.97 2.32 -1.80
C ALA A 62 0.66 2.93 -2.32
N ILE A 63 0.39 4.20 -2.00
CA ILE A 63 -0.76 4.96 -2.51
C ILE A 63 -0.75 5.00 -4.04
N ALA A 64 0.40 5.27 -4.65
CA ALA A 64 0.55 5.30 -6.11
C ALA A 64 0.30 3.93 -6.75
N ARG A 65 0.78 2.84 -6.14
CA ARG A 65 0.57 1.47 -6.62
C ARG A 65 -0.89 1.03 -6.55
N HIS A 66 -1.60 1.41 -5.49
CA HIS A 66 -3.01 1.07 -5.30
C HIS A 66 -3.96 2.03 -6.04
N GLY A 67 -3.43 3.14 -6.59
CA GLY A 67 -4.21 4.09 -7.37
C GLY A 67 -5.23 4.88 -6.54
N LEU A 68 -5.02 5.02 -5.23
CA LEU A 68 -6.00 5.67 -4.34
C LEU A 68 -6.17 7.17 -4.64
N LEU A 69 -5.18 7.82 -5.29
CA LEU A 69 -5.16 9.27 -5.57
C LEU A 69 -5.54 10.10 -4.34
N ALA A 70 -5.03 9.67 -3.19
CA ALA A 70 -5.61 9.99 -1.91
C ALA A 70 -5.47 11.47 -1.53
N LEU A 71 -6.58 12.04 -1.06
CA LEU A 71 -6.63 13.35 -0.41
C LEU A 71 -6.08 13.29 1.02
N THR A 72 -5.89 14.46 1.63
CA THR A 72 -5.53 14.59 3.03
C THR A 72 -6.69 14.16 3.94
N LYS A 73 -6.37 13.75 5.17
CA LYS A 73 -7.37 13.34 6.18
C LYS A 73 -8.44 14.39 6.52
N SER A 74 -8.21 15.67 6.21
CA SER A 74 -9.20 16.74 6.38
C SER A 74 -10.33 16.68 5.36
N GLU A 75 -10.07 16.04 4.21
CA GLU A 75 -11.03 15.91 3.11
C GLU A 75 -11.65 14.52 3.09
N ALA A 76 -10.83 13.48 3.27
CA ALA A 76 -11.28 12.09 3.24
C ALA A 76 -10.37 11.18 4.07
N VAL A 77 -10.96 10.22 4.77
CA VAL A 77 -10.24 9.16 5.49
C VAL A 77 -10.62 7.81 4.90
N TYR A 78 -9.60 7.04 4.52
CA TYR A 78 -9.78 5.76 3.85
C TYR A 78 -9.47 4.63 4.83
N PHE A 79 -10.46 3.78 5.08
CA PHE A 79 -10.30 2.56 5.85
C PHE A 79 -10.24 1.36 4.90
N SER A 80 -9.39 0.39 5.21
CA SER A 80 -9.32 -0.88 4.48
C SER A 80 -9.36 -2.05 5.46
N ALA A 81 -10.04 -3.12 5.10
CA ALA A 81 -10.05 -4.39 5.82
C ALA A 81 -9.75 -5.51 4.84
N TYR A 82 -8.87 -6.43 5.24
CA TYR A 82 -8.49 -7.61 4.44
C TYR A 82 -8.85 -8.93 5.14
N SER A 83 -9.27 -8.85 6.40
CA SER A 83 -9.76 -9.95 7.21
C SER A 83 -11.09 -9.59 7.86
N ASP A 84 -11.82 -10.60 8.33
CA ASP A 84 -12.97 -10.41 9.20
C ASP A 84 -12.55 -10.18 10.66
N SER A 85 -13.56 -10.08 11.55
CA SER A 85 -13.39 -9.86 12.99
C SER A 85 -12.68 -11.01 13.72
N ASP A 86 -12.67 -12.22 13.14
CA ASP A 86 -11.95 -13.39 13.67
C ASP A 86 -10.53 -13.51 13.10
N GLY A 87 -10.12 -12.56 12.25
CA GLY A 87 -8.81 -12.51 11.61
C GLY A 87 -8.68 -13.44 10.41
N GLN A 88 -9.78 -14.03 9.92
CA GLN A 88 -9.75 -14.83 8.70
C GLN A 88 -9.73 -13.92 7.46
N PRO A 89 -8.98 -14.25 6.40
CA PRO A 89 -9.01 -13.48 5.17
C PRO A 89 -10.43 -13.40 4.59
N LEU A 90 -10.83 -12.21 4.13
CA LEU A 90 -12.13 -12.03 3.48
C LEU A 90 -12.22 -12.87 2.20
N ARG A 91 -13.34 -13.58 2.03
CA ARG A 91 -13.61 -14.45 0.87
C ARG A 91 -14.97 -14.12 0.27
N GLY A 92 -15.04 -13.99 -1.05
CA GLY A 92 -16.31 -13.72 -1.75
C GLY A 92 -17.34 -14.85 -1.68
N SER A 93 -17.00 -16.01 -1.09
CA SER A 93 -17.92 -17.13 -0.85
C SER A 93 -18.63 -17.07 0.51
N CYS A 94 -18.35 -16.05 1.33
CA CYS A 94 -18.90 -15.91 2.67
C CYS A 94 -19.80 -14.68 2.75
N ASP A 95 -20.76 -14.71 3.67
CA ASP A 95 -21.60 -13.56 4.00
C ASP A 95 -21.02 -12.82 5.20
N TYR A 96 -20.97 -11.48 5.10
CA TYR A 96 -20.43 -10.61 6.15
C TYR A 96 -21.44 -9.54 6.54
N ALA A 97 -21.46 -9.19 7.82
CA ALA A 97 -22.24 -8.07 8.34
C ALA A 97 -21.29 -6.96 8.78
N ILE A 98 -21.67 -5.71 8.47
CA ILE A 98 -20.94 -4.52 8.90
C ILE A 98 -21.91 -3.69 9.72
N GLU A 99 -21.54 -3.48 10.97
CA GLU A 99 -22.28 -2.62 11.90
C GLU A 99 -21.43 -1.40 12.20
N CYS A 100 -21.96 -0.21 11.91
CA CYS A 100 -21.33 1.06 12.25
C CYS A 100 -22.33 1.98 12.96
N LYS A 101 -21.78 2.90 13.75
CA LYS A 101 -22.51 4.11 14.15
C LYS A 101 -22.32 5.16 13.06
N ASP A 102 -23.14 6.20 13.09
CA ASP A 102 -22.93 7.37 12.24
C ASP A 102 -21.48 7.84 12.34
N MET A 103 -20.85 8.01 11.18
CA MET A 103 -19.52 8.57 11.06
C MET A 103 -19.60 10.09 11.15
N ASP A 104 -18.63 10.68 11.85
CA ASP A 104 -18.44 12.15 11.89
C ASP A 104 -17.86 12.63 10.54
N ALA A 105 -18.69 12.59 9.51
CA ALA A 105 -18.37 12.97 8.13
C ALA A 105 -19.64 13.43 7.42
N GLU A 106 -19.48 14.27 6.38
CA GLU A 106 -20.59 14.71 5.53
C GLU A 106 -21.28 13.55 4.80
N TRP A 107 -20.51 12.54 4.39
CA TRP A 107 -21.01 11.31 3.79
C TRP A 107 -19.93 10.22 3.88
N TRP A 108 -20.33 8.96 3.66
CA TRP A 108 -19.41 7.83 3.58
C TRP A 108 -19.93 6.77 2.60
N SER A 109 -19.04 5.88 2.18
CA SER A 109 -19.35 4.73 1.33
C SER A 109 -18.46 3.55 1.67
N ILE A 110 -18.87 2.37 1.23
CA ILE A 110 -18.09 1.13 1.26
C ILE A 110 -18.08 0.49 -0.12
#